data_AF-A0A951A7T8-F1
#
_entry.id   AF-A0A951A7T8-F1
#
_cell.length_a   1.000
_cell.length_b   1.000
_cell.length_c   1.000
_cell.angle_alpha   90.00
_cell.angle_beta   90.00
_cell.angle_gamma   90.00
#
_symmetry.space_group_name_H-M   'P 1'
#
loop_
_entity.id
_entity.type
_entity.pdbx_description
1 polymer ?
#
loop_
_entity_poly.entity_id
_entity_poly.type
_entity_poly.pdbx_seq_one_letter_code
_entity_poly.pdbx_strand_id
1 'polypeptide(L)' 'MAPPNFAEKLAVKLLARDGISAVWQLHVAAAAAFADGHRQAAETVLQIAEAAERALLEGAEALATRPMH' A
#
# COMPACT_ATOMS: atom_id res chain seq x y z
N MET A 1 -17.37 2.82 -7.55
CA MET A 1 -16.07 2.98 -6.86
C MET A 1 -15.66 4.43 -7.00
N ALA A 2 -15.40 5.14 -5.90
CA ALA A 2 -14.89 6.51 -5.98
C ALA A 2 -13.52 6.52 -6.70
N PRO A 3 -13.13 7.63 -7.37
CA PRO A 3 -11.82 7.71 -8.00
C PRO A 3 -10.71 7.53 -6.95
N PRO A 4 -9.63 6.81 -7.27
CA PRO A 4 -8.61 6.51 -6.27
C PRO A 4 -7.92 7.79 -5.80
N ASN A 5 -7.76 7.89 -4.48
CA ASN A 5 -7.07 8.99 -3.83
C ASN A 5 -5.55 8.92 -4.10
N PHE A 6 -4.82 9.95 -3.67
CA PHE A 6 -3.37 10.03 -3.91
C PHE A 6 -2.62 8.81 -3.36
N ALA A 7 -2.97 8.36 -2.15
CA ALA A 7 -2.33 7.22 -1.51
C ALA A 7 -2.55 5.93 -2.31
N GLU A 8 -3.77 5.69 -2.79
CA GLU A 8 -4.12 4.51 -3.61
C GLU A 8 -3.36 4.48 -4.94
N LYS A 9 -3.23 5.63 -5.62
CA LYS A 9 -2.45 5.73 -6.87
C LYS A 9 -0.98 5.44 -6.65
N LEU A 10 -0.42 5.91 -5.53
CA LEU A 10 0.99 5.70 -5.20
C LEU A 10 1.23 4.25 -4.75
N ALA A 11 0.34 3.70 -3.94
CA ALA A 11 0.37 2.33 -3.48
C ALA A 11 0.42 1.33 -4.63
N VAL A 12 -0.47 1.47 -5.63
CA VAL A 12 -0.49 0.59 -6.81
C VAL A 12 0.84 0.66 -7.58
N LYS A 13 1.41 1.86 -7.74
CA LYS A 13 2.70 2.04 -8.44
C LYS A 13 3.85 1.39 -7.67
N LEU A 14 3.90 1.57 -6.35
CA LEU A 14 4.93 0.97 -5.50
C LEU A 14 4.81 -0.55 -5.47
N LEU A 15 3.60 -1.07 -5.35
CA LEU A 15 3.32 -2.51 -5.37
C LEU A 15 3.70 -3.14 -6.71
N ALA A 16 3.40 -2.47 -7.83
CA ALA A 16 3.80 -2.94 -9.16
C ALA A 16 5.32 -2.94 -9.37
N ARG A 17 6.05 -2.01 -8.73
CA ARG A 17 7.50 -1.88 -8.86
C ARG A 17 8.26 -2.86 -7.95
N ASP A 18 7.86 -2.91 -6.68
CA ASP A 18 8.65 -3.56 -5.62
C ASP A 18 7.94 -4.80 -5.03
N GLY A 19 6.74 -5.14 -5.52
CA GLY A 19 5.96 -6.28 -5.04
C GLY A 19 5.59 -6.16 -3.56
N ILE A 20 5.37 -7.30 -2.91
CA ILE A 20 4.96 -7.37 -1.49
C ILE A 20 5.93 -6.65 -0.54
N SER A 21 7.20 -6.52 -0.92
CA SER A 21 8.20 -5.78 -0.12
C SER A 21 7.84 -4.30 0.05
N ALA A 22 7.11 -3.69 -0.89
CA ALA A 22 6.64 -2.30 -0.78
C ALA A 22 5.81 -2.09 0.49
N VAL A 23 4.89 -3.02 0.79
CA VAL A 23 3.99 -2.96 1.95
C VAL A 23 4.79 -2.90 3.24
N TRP A 24 5.74 -3.83 3.40
CA TRP A 24 6.59 -3.89 4.59
C TRP A 24 7.44 -2.62 4.76
N GLN A 25 8.08 -2.15 3.68
CA GLN A 25 8.94 -0.96 3.73
C GLN A 25 8.15 0.30 4.08
N LEU A 26 6.90 0.43 3.61
CA LEU A 26 6.03 1.56 3.96
C LEU A 26 5.68 1.56 5.45
N HIS A 27 5.35 0.40 6.03
CA HIS A 27 5.08 0.29 7.47
C HIS A 27 6.31 0.62 8.32
N VAL A 28 7.49 0.11 7.93
CA VAL A 28 8.74 0.44 8.61
C VAL A 28 9.03 1.94 8.54
N ALA A 29 8.83 2.56 7.38
CA ALA A 29 9.03 4.00 7.19
C ALA A 29 8.03 4.84 8.00
N ALA A 30 6.75 4.43 8.07
CA ALA A 30 5.74 5.10 8.90
C ALA A 30 6.09 5.02 10.39
N ALA A 31 6.52 3.84 10.87
CA ALA A 31 6.94 3.64 12.25
C ALA A 31 8.19 4.48 12.60
N ALA A 32 9.18 4.52 11.70
CA ALA A 32 10.38 5.35 11.87
C ALA A 32 10.03 6.84 11.94
N ALA A 33 9.22 7.34 10.99
CA ALA A 33 8.78 8.74 11.00
C ALA A 33 8.01 9.10 12.27
N PHE A 34 7.21 8.18 12.80
CA PHE A 34 6.51 8.39 14.07
C PHE A 34 7.48 8.48 15.24
N ALA A 35 8.46 7.57 15.32
CA ALA A 35 9.49 7.54 16.36
C ALA A 35 10.35 8.81 16.35
N ASP A 36 10.62 9.37 15.16
CA ASP A 36 11.37 10.61 14.98
C ASP A 36 10.53 11.88 15.24
N GLY A 37 9.25 11.74 15.59
CA GLY A 37 8.35 12.84 15.92
C GLY A 37 7.62 13.46 14.72
N HIS A 38 7.79 12.92 13.51
CA HIS A 38 7.17 13.40 12.27
C HIS A 38 5.76 12.83 12.07
N ARG A 39 4.82 13.14 12.97
CA ARG A 39 3.47 12.52 13.00
C ARG A 39 2.69 12.62 11.68
N GLN A 40 2.66 13.79 11.05
CA GLN A 40 1.90 13.99 9.80
C GLN A 40 2.49 13.17 8.64
N ALA A 41 3.82 13.09 8.57
CA ALA A 41 4.50 12.27 7.58
C ALA A 41 4.23 10.78 7.83
N ALA A 42 4.31 10.34 9.09
CA ALA A 42 3.99 8.97 9.49
C ALA A 42 2.56 8.56 9.10
N GLU A 43 1.58 9.43 9.36
CA GLU A 43 0.18 9.20 8.97
C GLU A 43 0.02 9.10 7.45
N THR A 44 0.69 9.99 6.71
CA THR A 44 0.65 9.95 5.23
C THR A 44 1.25 8.65 4.68
N VAL A 45 2.39 8.21 5.22
CA VAL A 45 3.04 6.95 4.80
C VAL A 45 2.18 5.74 5.19
N LEU A 46 1.56 5.77 6.37
CA LEU A 46 0.65 4.71 6.82
C LEU A 46 -0.56 4.57 5.89
N GLN A 47 -1.17 5.67 5.46
CA GLN A 47 -2.28 5.64 4.49
C GLN A 47 -1.88 4.98 3.16
N ILE A 48 -0.63 5.19 2.72
CA ILE A 48 -0.09 4.54 1.52
C ILE A 48 0.15 3.04 1.77
N ALA A 49 0.67 2.68 2.96
CA ALA A 49 0.88 1.29 3.35
C ALA A 49 -0.44 0.50 3.35
N GLU A 50 -1.47 1.02 3.99
CA GLU A 50 -2.80 0.41 4.04
C GLU A 50 -3.44 0.31 2.65
N ALA A 51 -3.23 1.32 1.80
CA ALA A 51 -3.70 1.26 0.42
C ALA A 51 -2.96 0.19 -0.40
N ALA A 52 -1.67 -0.05 -0.13
CA ALA A 52 -0.90 -1.11 -0.78
C ALA A 52 -1.33 -2.50 -0.31
N GLU A 53 -1.68 -2.67 0.97
CA GLU A 53 -2.27 -3.90 1.50
C GLU A 53 -3.60 -4.22 0.83
N ARG A 54 -4.51 -3.23 0.75
CA ARG A 54 -5.81 -3.41 0.07
C ARG A 54 -5.61 -3.83 -1.39
N ALA A 55 -4.74 -3.13 -2.12
CA ALA A 55 -4.45 -3.46 -3.51
C ALA A 55 -3.84 -4.86 -3.69
N LEU A 56 -2.99 -5.30 -2.76
CA LEU A 56 -2.42 -6.65 -2.78
C LEU A 56 -3.50 -7.71 -2.57
N LEU A 57 -4.39 -7.51 -1.59
CA LEU A 57 -5.50 -8.43 -1.31
C LEU A 57 -6.48 -8.50 -2.47
N GLU A 58 -6.90 -7.34 -3.01
CA GLU A 58 -7.79 -7.27 -4.18
C GLU A 58 -7.17 -7.97 -5.40
N GLY A 59 -5.86 -7.79 -5.63
CA GLY A 59 -5.13 -8.49 -6.68
C GLY A 59 -5.08 -10.01 -6.46
N ALA A 60 -4.87 -10.47 -5.22
CA ALA A 60 -4.88 -11.87 -4.87
C ALA A 60 -6.27 -12.52 -5.05
N GLU A 61 -7.34 -11.82 -4.66
CA GLU A 61 -8.72 -12.26 -4.85
C GLU A 61 -9.09 -12.36 -6.33
N ALA A 62 -8.69 -11.38 -7.15
CA ALA A 62 -8.90 -11.40 -8.59
C ALA A 62 -8.18 -12.57 -9.28
N LEU A 63 -7.01 -12.97 -8.77
CA LEU A 63 -6.30 -14.16 -9.25
C LEU A 63 -6.97 -15.45 -8.81
N ALA A 64 -7.46 -15.52 -7.56
CA ALA A 64 -8.14 -16.70 -7.03
C ALA A 64 -9.48 -16.98 -7.71
N THR A 65 -10.16 -15.94 -8.20
CA THR A 65 -11.47 -16.03 -8.88
C THR A 65 -11.37 -16.16 -10.40
N ARG A 66 -10.15 -16.13 -10.98
CA ARG A 66 -9.95 -16.33 -12.41
C ARG A 66 -10.11 -17.80 -12.80
N PRO A 67 -10.97 -18.14 -13.77
CA PRO A 67 -11.08 -19.52 -14.26
C PRO A 67 -9.75 -19.96 -14.90
N MET A 68 -9.22 -21.11 -14.48
CA MET A 68 -8.10 -21.75 -15.17
C MET A 68 -8.64 -22.36 -16.47
N HIS A 69 -8.32 -21.73 -17.60
CA HIS A 69 -8.53 -22.27 -18.95
C HIS A 69 -7.24 -22.88 -19.48
#